data_AF-A0LQP5-F1
#
_entry.id   AF-A0LQP5-F1
#
_cell.length_a   1.000
_cell.length_b   1.000
_cell.length_c   1.000
_cell.angle_alpha   90.00
_cell.angle_beta   90.00
_cell.angle_gamma   90.00
#
_symmetry.space_group_name_H-M   'P 1'
#
loop_
_entity.id
_entity.type
_entity.pdbx_description
1 polymer ?
#
loop_
_entity_poly.entity_id
_entity_poly.type
_entity_poly.pdbx_seq_one_letter_code
_entity_poly.pdbx_strand_id
1 'polypeptide(L)'
;MGIRGFRLGGVLIGVLLICLLPCSIRAQDPGAGAAAYRNAGQAIRIDKPEDALGPMQQAILEDPENLEYQYQLGGIYLRLGRLDEAEVIFRALIAQNEEAYRKAWFDVAHIRSRRGDDAGAVEALGKARPADPGRADYEIGLCRMKLNEYREAIGSFRKAGAARPDLAPRAIAQEGICFAHLKEYKEARKSLEAALKMDQPPETAAELRKLLAAVENAARVGKPWHVTGAVGFQYDSNVLQDSLDEAARASGEGDGAFVANVTGSYDFYRDDSWRVGAAYNHYQVTYFTQSDSGVIGARPALYAQLNKAPFYPGLEYQYSHFWAGGDSKADVQTVVPNLTIVHDEHWRTYIRGEANWRFFRDVTPDDRVYNIGITEMYMMKGGKAHIRAGYLMTLDDLVDSERTGYVSHGGLVGFQYPVYREWFVDVSGLFMWRDYDFDPVISLTRTRKDTEQDLNVLLRGPITSNLQMNFLFQYIWNDSNIVKMGNNESFDPYNYRRAIFTCFLTFDY
;
A
#
# COMPACT_ATOMS: atom_id res chain seq x y z
N MET A 1 -40.26 35.13 -44.15
CA MET A 1 -39.25 34.56 -45.06
C MET A 1 -38.20 33.89 -44.18
N GLY A 2 -37.84 32.61 -44.27
CA GLY A 2 -38.27 31.52 -45.13
C GLY A 2 -38.38 30.22 -44.32
N ILE A 3 -39.18 29.33 -44.89
CA ILE A 3 -39.74 28.10 -44.33
C ILE A 3 -38.83 26.91 -44.69
N ARG A 4 -38.74 25.91 -43.79
CA ARG A 4 -38.71 24.44 -44.04
C ARG A 4 -38.34 23.76 -42.71
N GLY A 5 -39.04 22.79 -42.17
CA GLY A 5 -40.23 22.06 -42.58
C GLY A 5 -40.41 20.92 -41.57
N PHE A 6 -41.53 20.97 -40.85
CA PHE A 6 -42.02 20.00 -39.87
C PHE A 6 -42.25 18.62 -40.51
N ARG A 7 -41.96 17.52 -39.80
CA ARG A 7 -42.69 16.25 -39.96
C ARG A 7 -42.87 15.53 -38.62
N LEU A 8 -44.14 15.48 -38.20
CA LEU A 8 -44.70 14.52 -37.26
C LEU A 8 -45.08 13.22 -38.00
N GLY A 9 -45.20 12.14 -37.22
CA GLY A 9 -45.89 10.89 -37.57
C GLY A 9 -44.93 9.69 -37.54
N GLY A 10 -45.22 8.56 -36.91
CA GLY A 10 -46.39 8.08 -36.20
C GLY A 10 -46.09 6.64 -35.76
N VAL A 11 -46.66 6.22 -34.63
CA VAL A 11 -46.65 4.84 -34.15
C VAL A 11 -47.73 4.05 -34.91
N LEU A 12 -47.39 2.94 -35.58
CA LEU A 12 -48.27 1.76 -35.75
C LEU A 12 -47.56 0.58 -36.44
N ILE A 13 -47.43 -0.51 -35.67
CA ILE A 13 -47.59 -1.95 -35.98
C ILE A 13 -47.39 -2.41 -37.44
N GLY A 14 -46.45 -3.35 -37.61
CA GLY A 14 -46.34 -4.23 -38.78
C GLY A 14 -45.59 -5.51 -38.44
N VAL A 15 -46.35 -6.53 -38.03
CA VAL A 15 -45.96 -7.95 -38.04
C VAL A 15 -45.76 -8.39 -39.51
N LEU A 16 -44.97 -9.45 -39.72
CA LEU A 16 -44.62 -10.13 -40.98
C LEU A 16 -43.43 -9.55 -41.78
N LEU A 17 -42.23 -10.05 -41.47
CA LEU A 17 -41.19 -10.26 -42.47
C LEU A 17 -41.36 -11.68 -43.03
N ILE A 18 -42.38 -11.86 -43.87
CA ILE A 18 -42.48 -12.98 -44.81
C ILE A 18 -42.22 -12.41 -46.21
N CYS A 19 -41.20 -12.97 -46.86
CA CYS A 19 -40.93 -13.03 -48.30
C CYS A 19 -40.99 -11.74 -49.14
N LEU A 20 -39.82 -11.22 -49.54
CA LEU A 20 -39.59 -10.71 -50.90
C LEU A 20 -38.12 -10.90 -51.31
N LEU A 21 -37.74 -12.15 -51.61
CA LEU A 21 -36.66 -12.46 -52.57
C LEU A 21 -37.30 -13.20 -53.75
N PRO A 22 -36.81 -13.00 -54.98
CA PRO A 22 -37.37 -13.66 -56.16
C PRO A 22 -37.34 -15.18 -55.96
N CYS A 23 -38.54 -15.75 -55.99
CA CYS A 23 -38.77 -17.18 -55.89
C CYS A 23 -38.26 -17.86 -57.18
N SER A 24 -36.97 -18.15 -57.22
CA SER A 24 -36.50 -19.35 -57.92
C SER A 24 -36.70 -20.50 -56.94
N ILE A 25 -37.71 -21.33 -57.19
CA ILE A 25 -37.98 -22.56 -56.44
C ILE A 25 -36.77 -23.48 -56.63
N ARG A 26 -35.78 -23.34 -55.74
CA ARG A 26 -34.77 -24.35 -55.50
C ARG A 26 -35.39 -25.30 -54.48
N ALA A 27 -35.40 -26.59 -54.78
CA ALA A 27 -35.82 -27.59 -53.80
C ALA A 27 -34.93 -27.44 -52.56
N GLN A 28 -35.54 -27.15 -51.41
CA GLN A 28 -34.86 -27.15 -50.12
C GLN A 28 -34.28 -28.56 -49.91
N ASP A 29 -32.96 -28.63 -49.70
CA ASP A 29 -32.28 -29.88 -49.38
C ASP A 29 -31.88 -29.84 -47.89
N PRO A 30 -32.58 -30.59 -47.02
CA PRO A 30 -32.23 -30.68 -45.60
C PRO A 30 -30.75 -31.11 -45.37
N GLY A 31 -30.15 -31.82 -46.32
CA GLY A 31 -28.73 -32.19 -46.29
C GLY A 31 -27.79 -31.01 -46.53
N ALA A 32 -28.21 -30.02 -47.33
CA ALA A 32 -27.45 -28.80 -47.60
C ALA A 32 -27.46 -27.84 -46.40
N GLY A 33 -28.59 -27.69 -45.70
CA GLY A 33 -28.69 -26.92 -44.46
C GLY A 33 -27.78 -27.47 -43.36
N ALA A 34 -27.79 -28.78 -43.16
CA ALA A 34 -26.90 -29.45 -42.20
C ALA A 34 -25.41 -29.31 -42.56
N ALA A 35 -25.06 -29.28 -43.86
CA ALA A 35 -23.69 -29.04 -44.31
C ALA A 35 -23.24 -27.59 -44.04
N ALA A 36 -24.09 -26.61 -44.34
CA ALA A 36 -23.83 -25.20 -44.06
C ALA A 36 -23.67 -24.94 -42.55
N TYR A 37 -24.50 -25.59 -41.73
CA TYR A 37 -24.38 -25.56 -40.27
C TYR A 37 -23.05 -26.13 -39.76
N ARG A 38 -22.59 -27.26 -40.29
CA ARG A 38 -21.27 -27.83 -39.94
C ARG A 38 -20.12 -26.88 -40.29
N ASN A 39 -20.20 -26.21 -41.44
CA ASN A 39 -19.20 -25.23 -41.86
C ASN A 39 -19.17 -24.01 -40.92
N ALA A 40 -20.33 -23.50 -40.53
CA ALA A 40 -20.44 -22.44 -39.53
C ALA A 40 -19.83 -22.87 -38.18
N GLY A 41 -20.17 -24.07 -37.71
CA GLY A 41 -19.62 -24.62 -36.47
C GLY A 41 -18.10 -24.80 -36.50
N GLN A 42 -17.54 -25.18 -37.66
CA GLN A 42 -16.09 -25.27 -37.84
C GLN A 42 -15.43 -23.89 -37.73
N ALA A 43 -16.00 -22.86 -38.37
CA ALA A 43 -15.51 -21.48 -38.30
C ALA A 43 -15.54 -20.93 -36.86
N ILE A 44 -16.60 -21.21 -36.10
CA ILE A 44 -16.69 -20.85 -34.68
C ILE A 44 -15.58 -21.56 -33.86
N ARG A 45 -15.32 -22.85 -34.13
CA ARG A 45 -14.32 -23.64 -33.40
C ARG A 45 -12.89 -23.15 -33.61
N ILE A 46 -12.59 -22.56 -34.77
CA ILE A 46 -11.29 -21.94 -35.07
C ILE A 46 -11.23 -20.44 -34.69
N ASP A 47 -12.20 -19.97 -33.89
CA ASP A 47 -12.33 -18.59 -33.40
C ASP A 47 -12.39 -17.54 -34.52
N LYS A 48 -13.05 -17.88 -35.63
CA LYS A 48 -13.34 -16.97 -36.75
C LYS A 48 -14.84 -16.77 -36.92
N PRO A 49 -15.47 -15.98 -36.03
CA PRO A 49 -16.93 -15.81 -36.05
C PRO A 49 -17.43 -15.07 -37.30
N GLU A 50 -16.59 -14.29 -37.98
CA GLU A 50 -16.95 -13.61 -39.24
C GLU A 50 -17.22 -14.60 -40.38
N ASP A 51 -16.36 -15.61 -40.48
CA ASP A 51 -16.44 -16.66 -41.50
C ASP A 51 -17.63 -17.61 -41.24
N ALA A 52 -18.19 -17.59 -40.03
CA ALA A 52 -19.33 -18.42 -39.65
C ALA A 52 -20.68 -17.84 -40.08
N LEU A 53 -20.73 -16.54 -40.35
CA LEU A 53 -21.98 -15.81 -40.52
C LEU A 53 -22.71 -16.18 -41.83
N GLY A 54 -21.98 -16.20 -42.95
CA GLY A 54 -22.52 -16.61 -44.26
C GLY A 54 -23.04 -18.05 -44.27
N PRO A 55 -22.24 -19.05 -43.83
CA PRO A 55 -22.70 -20.43 -43.73
C PRO A 55 -23.90 -20.61 -42.77
N MET A 56 -23.96 -19.86 -41.66
CA MET A 56 -25.11 -19.93 -40.75
C MET A 56 -26.38 -19.35 -41.38
N GLN A 57 -26.26 -18.22 -42.09
CA GLN A 57 -27.39 -17.65 -42.84
C GLN A 57 -27.88 -18.60 -43.93
N GLN A 58 -26.98 -19.27 -44.63
CA GLN A 58 -27.35 -20.31 -45.59
C GLN A 58 -28.09 -21.46 -44.91
N ALA A 59 -27.64 -21.94 -43.74
CA ALA A 59 -28.33 -23.00 -43.01
C ALA A 59 -29.78 -22.60 -42.64
N ILE A 60 -29.98 -21.36 -42.20
CA ILE A 60 -31.32 -20.82 -41.89
C ILE A 60 -32.19 -20.67 -43.15
N LEU A 61 -31.60 -20.34 -44.30
CA LEU A 61 -32.35 -20.24 -45.57
C LEU A 61 -32.85 -21.61 -46.05
N GLU A 62 -32.05 -22.66 -45.87
CA GLU A 62 -32.40 -24.03 -46.26
C GLU A 62 -33.43 -24.66 -45.30
N ASP A 63 -33.35 -24.35 -44.01
CA ASP A 63 -34.29 -24.84 -42.98
C ASP A 63 -34.69 -23.70 -42.00
N PRO A 64 -35.67 -22.86 -42.37
CA PRO A 64 -36.06 -21.69 -41.58
C PRO A 64 -36.74 -22.00 -40.24
N GLU A 65 -37.32 -23.20 -40.10
CA GLU A 65 -38.02 -23.63 -38.89
C GLU A 65 -37.06 -24.19 -37.82
N ASN A 66 -35.80 -24.40 -38.19
CA ASN A 66 -34.78 -24.88 -37.26
C ASN A 66 -34.29 -23.77 -36.33
N LEU A 67 -34.98 -23.65 -35.20
CA LEU A 67 -34.69 -22.66 -34.17
C LEU A 67 -33.28 -22.79 -33.56
N GLU A 68 -32.63 -23.97 -33.65
CA GLU A 68 -31.24 -24.14 -33.21
C GLU A 68 -30.28 -23.33 -34.09
N TYR A 69 -30.51 -23.27 -35.41
CA TYR A 69 -29.69 -22.44 -36.31
C TYR A 69 -29.81 -20.96 -35.96
N GLN A 70 -31.02 -20.52 -35.59
CA GLN A 70 -31.24 -19.15 -35.12
C GLN A 70 -30.51 -18.90 -33.79
N TYR A 71 -30.56 -19.84 -32.83
CA TYR A 71 -29.83 -19.71 -31.55
C TYR A 71 -28.32 -19.56 -31.78
N GLN A 72 -27.75 -20.38 -32.65
CA GLN A 72 -26.33 -20.32 -33.00
C GLN A 72 -25.97 -19.02 -33.73
N LEU A 73 -26.86 -18.48 -34.58
CA LEU A 73 -26.67 -17.15 -35.19
C LEU A 73 -26.63 -16.04 -34.12
N GLY A 74 -27.49 -16.09 -33.11
CA GLY A 74 -27.43 -15.17 -31.97
C GLY A 74 -26.09 -15.25 -31.25
N GLY A 75 -25.57 -16.46 -31.03
CA GLY A 75 -24.24 -16.70 -30.46
C GLY A 75 -23.10 -16.14 -31.31
N ILE A 76 -23.19 -16.26 -32.64
CA ILE A 76 -22.24 -15.64 -33.57
C ILE A 76 -22.27 -14.12 -33.39
N TYR A 77 -23.44 -13.48 -33.48
CA TYR A 77 -23.55 -12.03 -33.32
C TYR A 77 -23.00 -11.53 -31.97
N LEU A 78 -23.21 -12.28 -30.90
CA LEU A 78 -22.66 -11.94 -29.58
C LEU A 78 -21.12 -11.91 -29.62
N ARG A 79 -20.47 -12.92 -30.23
CA ARG A 79 -19.01 -12.95 -30.43
C ARG A 79 -18.51 -11.80 -31.29
N LEU A 80 -19.31 -11.35 -32.25
CA LEU A 80 -19.00 -10.19 -33.10
C LEU A 80 -19.20 -8.84 -32.41
N GLY A 81 -19.72 -8.83 -31.18
CA GLY A 81 -20.10 -7.59 -30.49
C GLY A 81 -21.34 -6.91 -31.08
N ARG A 82 -22.07 -7.60 -31.97
CA ARG A 82 -23.36 -7.16 -32.54
C ARG A 82 -24.49 -7.48 -31.55
N LEU A 83 -24.47 -6.73 -30.45
CA LEU A 83 -25.29 -7.01 -29.26
C LEU A 83 -26.79 -6.85 -29.50
N ASP A 84 -27.19 -5.86 -30.31
CA ASP A 84 -28.59 -5.57 -30.60
C ASP A 84 -29.22 -6.72 -31.41
N GLU A 85 -28.53 -7.17 -32.46
CA GLU A 85 -28.99 -8.29 -33.29
C GLU A 85 -29.05 -9.60 -32.53
N ALA A 86 -28.04 -9.86 -31.68
CA ALA A 86 -28.04 -11.03 -30.82
C ALA A 86 -29.24 -11.03 -29.85
N GLU A 87 -29.52 -9.89 -29.20
CA GLU A 87 -30.62 -9.79 -28.25
C GLU A 87 -31.99 -10.00 -28.92
N VAL A 88 -32.18 -9.43 -30.13
CA VAL A 88 -33.42 -9.62 -30.91
C VAL A 88 -33.67 -11.11 -31.15
N ILE A 89 -32.63 -11.85 -31.58
CA ILE A 89 -32.73 -13.30 -31.82
C ILE A 89 -33.07 -14.05 -30.53
N PHE A 90 -32.32 -13.83 -29.45
CA PHE A 90 -32.55 -14.57 -28.21
C PHE A 90 -33.93 -14.29 -27.62
N ARG A 91 -34.41 -13.04 -27.64
CA ARG A 91 -35.75 -12.71 -27.19
C ARG A 91 -36.84 -13.32 -28.06
N ALA A 92 -36.64 -13.38 -29.37
CA ALA A 92 -37.59 -14.04 -30.28
C ALA A 92 -37.69 -15.54 -30.00
N LEU A 93 -36.56 -16.22 -29.77
CA LEU A 93 -36.53 -17.64 -29.41
C LEU A 93 -37.24 -17.93 -28.08
N ILE A 94 -36.96 -17.11 -27.06
CA ILE A 94 -37.64 -17.20 -25.75
C ILE A 94 -39.15 -16.99 -25.90
N ALA A 95 -39.57 -16.02 -26.72
CA ALA A 95 -41.00 -15.74 -26.94
C ALA A 95 -41.73 -16.87 -27.67
N GLN A 96 -41.05 -17.61 -28.55
CA GLN A 96 -41.62 -18.75 -29.25
C GLN A 96 -41.71 -20.00 -28.36
N ASN A 97 -40.65 -20.30 -27.60
CA ASN A 97 -40.63 -21.44 -26.69
C ASN A 97 -39.70 -21.17 -25.50
N GLU A 98 -40.27 -20.62 -24.43
CA GLU A 98 -39.52 -20.25 -23.22
C GLU A 98 -38.88 -21.45 -22.53
N GLU A 99 -39.53 -22.62 -22.54
CA GLU A 99 -39.00 -23.81 -21.88
C GLU A 99 -37.78 -24.36 -22.60
N ALA A 100 -37.86 -24.49 -23.94
CA ALA A 100 -36.75 -24.97 -24.76
C ALA A 100 -35.55 -24.00 -24.76
N TYR A 101 -35.83 -22.69 -24.83
CA TYR A 101 -34.80 -21.64 -24.93
C TYR A 101 -34.55 -20.90 -23.62
N ARG A 102 -34.89 -21.49 -22.47
CA ARG A 102 -34.64 -20.86 -21.16
C ARG A 102 -33.17 -20.49 -20.96
N LYS A 103 -32.24 -21.27 -21.53
CA LYS A 103 -30.80 -21.00 -21.49
C LYS A 103 -30.41 -19.69 -22.20
N ALA A 104 -31.18 -19.23 -23.18
CA ALA A 104 -30.93 -17.96 -23.88
C ALA A 104 -31.04 -16.74 -22.94
N TRP A 105 -31.69 -16.87 -21.78
CA TRP A 105 -31.65 -15.84 -20.74
C TRP A 105 -30.24 -15.60 -20.18
N PHE A 106 -29.33 -16.59 -20.21
CA PHE A 106 -27.91 -16.37 -19.90
C PHE A 106 -27.26 -15.42 -20.92
N ASP A 107 -27.55 -15.62 -22.20
CA ASP A 107 -27.00 -14.78 -23.27
C ASP A 107 -27.55 -13.35 -23.21
N VAL A 108 -28.86 -13.20 -22.91
CA VAL A 108 -29.47 -11.89 -22.65
C VAL A 108 -28.82 -11.19 -21.45
N ALA A 109 -28.57 -11.92 -20.36
CA ALA A 109 -27.88 -11.36 -19.20
C ALA A 109 -26.45 -10.91 -19.53
N HIS A 110 -25.71 -11.72 -20.29
CA HIS A 110 -24.37 -11.39 -20.74
C HIS A 110 -24.35 -10.13 -21.62
N ILE A 111 -25.32 -10.00 -22.54
CA ILE A 111 -25.50 -8.79 -23.36
C ILE A 111 -25.75 -7.56 -22.46
N ARG A 112 -26.65 -7.68 -21.47
CA ARG A 112 -26.95 -6.58 -20.52
C ARG A 112 -25.73 -6.16 -19.71
N SER A 113 -25.01 -7.11 -19.12
CA SER A 113 -23.79 -6.83 -18.36
C SER A 113 -22.70 -6.18 -19.24
N ARG A 114 -22.58 -6.59 -20.51
CA ARG A 114 -21.68 -5.95 -21.48
C ARG A 114 -22.04 -4.51 -21.82
N ARG A 115 -23.31 -4.12 -21.66
CA ARG A 115 -23.76 -2.72 -21.80
C ARG A 115 -23.68 -1.93 -20.48
N GLY A 116 -23.19 -2.54 -19.39
CA GLY A 116 -23.13 -1.92 -18.07
C GLY A 116 -24.45 -1.99 -17.28
N ASP A 117 -25.46 -2.69 -17.79
CA ASP A 117 -26.73 -2.94 -17.09
C ASP A 117 -26.63 -4.24 -16.27
N ASP A 118 -25.82 -4.23 -15.21
CA ASP A 118 -25.64 -5.40 -14.34
C ASP A 118 -26.90 -5.70 -13.52
N ALA A 119 -27.72 -4.70 -13.19
CA ALA A 119 -29.00 -4.90 -12.52
C ALA A 119 -29.99 -5.67 -13.42
N GLY A 120 -30.14 -5.24 -14.68
CA GLY A 120 -30.93 -5.97 -15.65
C GLY A 120 -30.34 -7.34 -16.01
N ALA A 121 -29.02 -7.53 -15.91
CA ALA A 121 -28.39 -8.84 -16.05
C ALA A 121 -28.82 -9.79 -14.92
N VAL A 122 -28.88 -9.33 -13.67
CA VAL A 122 -29.38 -10.13 -12.54
C VAL A 122 -30.83 -10.57 -12.75
N GLU A 123 -31.70 -9.69 -13.26
CA GLU A 123 -33.08 -10.06 -13.59
C GLU A 123 -33.15 -11.17 -14.65
N ALA A 124 -32.38 -11.04 -15.74
CA ALA A 124 -32.32 -12.03 -16.80
C ALA A 124 -31.78 -13.37 -16.30
N LEU A 125 -30.74 -13.37 -15.45
CA LEU A 125 -30.23 -14.58 -14.81
C LEU A 125 -31.24 -15.21 -13.85
N GLY A 126 -32.08 -14.41 -13.19
CA GLY A 126 -33.22 -14.90 -12.40
C GLY A 126 -34.18 -15.74 -13.24
N LYS A 127 -34.42 -15.36 -14.50
CA LYS A 127 -35.21 -16.13 -15.47
C LYS A 127 -34.47 -17.34 -16.03
N ALA A 128 -33.14 -17.25 -16.15
CA ALA A 128 -32.29 -18.38 -16.57
C ALA A 128 -32.13 -19.46 -15.49
N ARG A 129 -32.28 -19.09 -14.20
CA ARG A 129 -32.02 -19.96 -13.04
C ARG A 129 -32.64 -21.35 -13.10
N PRO A 130 -33.90 -21.54 -13.55
CA PRO A 130 -34.47 -22.89 -13.63
C PRO A 130 -33.76 -23.82 -14.65
N ALA A 131 -32.99 -23.27 -15.59
CA ALA A 131 -32.25 -24.07 -16.59
C ALA A 131 -30.89 -24.57 -16.08
N ASP A 132 -30.17 -23.77 -15.28
CA ASP A 132 -28.96 -24.17 -14.56
C ASP A 132 -28.83 -23.30 -13.30
N PRO A 133 -29.33 -23.76 -12.15
CA PRO A 133 -29.31 -22.96 -10.92
C PRO A 133 -27.90 -22.58 -10.48
N GLY A 134 -26.93 -23.49 -10.64
CA GLY A 134 -25.55 -23.27 -10.21
C GLY A 134 -24.85 -22.21 -11.05
N ARG A 135 -24.98 -22.28 -12.37
CA ARG A 135 -24.45 -21.25 -13.28
C ARG A 135 -25.14 -19.91 -13.08
N ALA A 136 -26.46 -19.89 -12.94
CA ALA A 136 -27.21 -18.65 -12.73
C ALA A 136 -26.80 -17.95 -11.44
N ASP A 137 -26.74 -18.67 -10.33
CA ASP A 137 -26.31 -18.07 -9.06
C ASP A 137 -24.84 -17.62 -9.10
N TYR A 138 -23.96 -18.32 -9.84
CA TYR A 138 -22.58 -17.87 -10.03
C TYR A 138 -22.52 -16.54 -10.80
N GLU A 139 -23.19 -16.44 -11.95
CA GLU A 139 -23.20 -15.23 -12.77
C GLU A 139 -23.94 -14.06 -12.07
N ILE A 140 -24.97 -14.34 -11.26
CA ILE A 140 -25.63 -13.33 -10.40
C ILE A 140 -24.63 -12.79 -9.39
N GLY A 141 -23.83 -13.66 -8.77
CA GLY A 141 -22.77 -13.25 -7.83
C GLY A 141 -21.79 -12.27 -8.49
N LEU A 142 -21.35 -12.57 -9.72
CA LEU A 142 -20.44 -11.69 -10.47
C LEU A 142 -21.08 -10.32 -10.79
N CYS A 143 -22.34 -10.29 -11.22
CA CYS A 143 -23.04 -9.03 -11.48
C CYS A 143 -23.21 -8.20 -10.20
N ARG A 144 -23.55 -8.85 -9.08
CA ARG A 144 -23.66 -8.20 -7.76
C ARG A 144 -22.34 -7.61 -7.27
N MET A 145 -21.21 -8.27 -7.54
CA MET A 145 -19.90 -7.69 -7.26
C MET A 145 -19.66 -6.37 -8.02
N LYS A 146 -20.04 -6.30 -9.30
CA LYS A 146 -19.93 -5.06 -10.09
C LYS A 146 -20.82 -3.94 -9.56
N LEU A 147 -21.95 -4.31 -8.96
CA LEU A 147 -22.85 -3.39 -8.25
C LEU A 147 -22.39 -3.02 -6.83
N ASN A 148 -21.25 -3.57 -6.36
CA ASN A 148 -20.74 -3.45 -4.98
C ASN A 148 -21.66 -4.07 -3.91
N GLU A 149 -22.59 -4.95 -4.30
CA GLU A 149 -23.48 -5.71 -3.43
C GLU A 149 -22.78 -6.99 -2.91
N TYR A 150 -21.66 -6.81 -2.20
CA TYR A 150 -20.77 -7.92 -1.84
C TYR A 150 -21.42 -8.98 -0.95
N ARG A 151 -22.32 -8.57 -0.04
CA ARG A 151 -22.97 -9.50 0.91
C ARG A 151 -23.98 -10.41 0.20
N GLU A 152 -24.72 -9.83 -0.75
CA GLU A 152 -25.65 -10.53 -1.62
C GLU A 152 -24.91 -11.42 -2.62
N ALA A 153 -23.75 -10.98 -3.12
CA ALA A 153 -22.87 -11.78 -3.97
C ALA A 153 -22.36 -13.03 -3.25
N ILE A 154 -21.93 -12.93 -1.99
CA ILE A 154 -21.53 -14.07 -1.14
C ILE A 154 -22.66 -15.11 -1.07
N GLY A 155 -23.89 -14.67 -0.83
CA GLY A 155 -25.06 -15.55 -0.81
C GLY A 155 -25.28 -16.30 -2.13
N SER A 156 -25.06 -15.62 -3.26
CA SER A 156 -25.15 -16.21 -4.59
C SER A 156 -24.03 -17.22 -4.87
N PHE A 157 -22.77 -16.91 -4.53
CA PHE A 157 -21.66 -17.85 -4.71
C PHE A 157 -21.81 -19.13 -3.88
N ARG A 158 -22.29 -19.01 -2.64
CA ARG A 158 -22.57 -20.19 -1.80
C ARG A 158 -23.61 -21.12 -2.43
N LYS A 159 -24.69 -20.56 -3.00
CA LYS A 159 -25.71 -21.34 -3.72
C LYS A 159 -25.13 -21.98 -4.97
N ALA A 160 -24.29 -21.25 -5.72
CA ALA A 160 -23.63 -21.76 -6.92
C ALA A 160 -22.75 -22.98 -6.62
N GLY A 161 -21.87 -22.88 -5.62
CA GLY A 161 -20.98 -23.98 -5.23
C GLY A 161 -21.72 -25.20 -4.66
N ALA A 162 -22.85 -24.98 -3.98
CA ALA A 162 -23.69 -26.06 -3.48
C ALA A 162 -24.44 -26.80 -4.61
N ALA A 163 -24.93 -26.06 -5.62
CA ALA A 163 -25.65 -26.64 -6.76
C ALA A 163 -24.71 -27.29 -7.78
N ARG A 164 -23.47 -26.79 -7.89
CA ARG A 164 -22.47 -27.25 -8.86
C ARG A 164 -21.09 -27.41 -8.20
N PRO A 165 -20.72 -28.65 -7.81
CA PRO A 165 -19.42 -28.94 -7.19
C PRO A 165 -18.21 -28.54 -8.05
N ASP A 166 -18.36 -28.51 -9.37
CA ASP A 166 -17.30 -28.11 -10.31
C ASP A 166 -17.08 -26.58 -10.34
N LEU A 167 -18.10 -25.79 -9.96
CA LEU A 167 -17.98 -24.34 -9.77
C LEU A 167 -17.50 -23.97 -8.37
N ALA A 168 -17.55 -24.90 -7.41
CA ALA A 168 -17.25 -24.62 -6.01
C ALA A 168 -15.89 -23.95 -5.77
N PRO A 169 -14.76 -24.38 -6.37
CA PRO A 169 -13.48 -23.70 -6.17
C PRO A 169 -13.52 -22.22 -6.59
N ARG A 170 -14.13 -21.93 -7.74
CA ARG A 170 -14.26 -20.56 -8.26
C ARG A 170 -15.23 -19.73 -7.43
N ALA A 171 -16.36 -20.30 -7.03
CA ALA A 171 -17.35 -19.62 -6.21
C ALA A 171 -16.80 -19.26 -4.82
N ILE A 172 -16.06 -20.17 -4.18
CA ILE A 172 -15.41 -19.94 -2.89
C ILE A 172 -14.30 -18.87 -3.03
N ALA A 173 -13.54 -18.87 -4.13
CA ALA A 173 -12.58 -17.82 -4.40
C ALA A 173 -13.23 -16.42 -4.51
N GLN A 174 -14.34 -16.31 -5.27
CA GLN A 174 -15.09 -15.06 -5.40
C GLN A 174 -15.74 -14.64 -4.07
N GLU A 175 -16.21 -15.58 -3.26
CA GLU A 175 -16.64 -15.31 -1.88
C GLU A 175 -15.51 -14.68 -1.05
N GLY A 176 -14.29 -15.21 -1.16
CA GLY A 176 -13.11 -14.63 -0.50
C GLY A 176 -12.81 -13.19 -0.95
N ILE A 177 -12.96 -12.90 -2.24
CA ILE A 177 -12.81 -11.53 -2.79
C ILE A 177 -13.89 -10.60 -2.21
N CYS A 178 -15.15 -11.03 -2.16
CA CYS A 178 -16.22 -10.24 -1.55
C CYS A 178 -15.95 -9.93 -0.06
N PHE A 179 -15.49 -10.91 0.72
CA PHE A 179 -15.11 -10.65 2.11
C PHE A 179 -13.95 -9.66 2.22
N ALA A 180 -12.98 -9.70 1.30
CA ALA A 180 -11.89 -8.73 1.28
C ALA A 180 -12.39 -7.30 1.03
N HIS A 181 -13.35 -7.11 0.11
CA HIS A 181 -13.99 -5.81 -0.12
C HIS A 181 -14.78 -5.32 1.10
N LEU A 182 -15.39 -6.24 1.86
CA LEU A 182 -16.05 -5.94 3.13
C LEU A 182 -15.08 -5.69 4.30
N LYS A 183 -13.76 -5.75 4.07
CA LYS A 183 -12.69 -5.69 5.09
C LYS A 183 -12.79 -6.81 6.14
N GLU A 184 -13.53 -7.88 5.84
CA GLU A 184 -13.67 -9.09 6.68
C GLU A 184 -12.53 -10.08 6.39
N TYR A 185 -11.29 -9.64 6.62
CA TYR A 185 -10.10 -10.35 6.13
C TYR A 185 -9.92 -11.77 6.68
N LYS A 186 -10.45 -12.06 7.87
CA LYS A 186 -10.41 -13.40 8.47
C LYS A 186 -11.22 -14.40 7.64
N GLU A 187 -12.44 -14.03 7.24
CA GLU A 187 -13.28 -14.88 6.39
C GLU A 187 -12.77 -14.90 4.95
N ALA A 188 -12.25 -13.77 4.44
CA ALA A 188 -11.60 -13.72 3.13
C ALA A 188 -10.46 -14.74 3.04
N ARG A 189 -9.54 -14.73 4.03
CA ARG A 189 -8.45 -15.70 4.14
C ARG A 189 -8.97 -17.13 4.16
N LYS A 190 -9.96 -17.42 4.99
CA LYS A 190 -10.53 -18.77 5.13
C LYS A 190 -11.10 -19.28 3.81
N SER A 191 -11.84 -18.45 3.07
CA SER A 191 -12.39 -18.81 1.77
C SER A 191 -11.28 -19.03 0.73
N LEU A 192 -10.28 -18.14 0.65
CA LEU A 192 -9.17 -18.30 -0.30
C LEU A 192 -8.32 -19.55 0.00
N GLU A 193 -8.05 -19.84 1.27
CA GLU A 193 -7.37 -21.09 1.68
C GLU A 193 -8.21 -22.34 1.36
N ALA A 194 -9.53 -22.27 1.52
CA ALA A 194 -10.43 -23.36 1.16
C ALA A 194 -10.41 -23.62 -0.36
N ALA A 195 -10.49 -22.57 -1.19
CA ALA A 195 -10.36 -22.69 -2.64
C ALA A 195 -8.99 -23.28 -3.03
N LEU A 196 -7.90 -22.85 -2.37
CA LEU A 196 -6.54 -23.37 -2.60
C LEU A 196 -6.36 -24.86 -2.28
N LYS A 197 -7.19 -25.44 -1.42
CA LYS A 197 -7.18 -26.88 -1.08
C LYS A 197 -7.94 -27.73 -2.10
N MET A 198 -8.72 -27.13 -2.99
CA MET A 198 -9.47 -27.83 -4.03
C MET A 198 -8.61 -28.02 -5.29
N ASP A 199 -9.02 -28.96 -6.15
CA ASP A 199 -8.36 -29.16 -7.44
C ASP A 199 -8.59 -27.94 -8.34
N GLN A 200 -7.50 -27.35 -8.84
CA GLN A 200 -7.54 -26.16 -9.66
C GLN A 200 -6.25 -26.02 -10.48
N PRO A 201 -6.31 -25.34 -11.64
CA PRO A 201 -5.15 -25.13 -12.48
C PRO A 201 -4.00 -24.42 -11.74
N PRO A 202 -2.73 -24.74 -12.03
CA PRO A 202 -1.58 -24.11 -11.39
C PRO A 202 -1.57 -22.58 -11.47
N GLU A 203 -2.04 -22.01 -12.59
CA GLU A 203 -2.16 -20.57 -12.81
C GLU A 203 -3.16 -19.93 -11.85
N THR A 204 -4.33 -20.54 -11.69
CA THR A 204 -5.36 -20.09 -10.74
C THR A 204 -4.86 -20.19 -9.31
N ALA A 205 -4.15 -21.27 -8.96
CA ALA A 205 -3.54 -21.41 -7.64
C ALA A 205 -2.47 -20.32 -7.37
N ALA A 206 -1.71 -19.90 -8.39
CA ALA A 206 -0.76 -18.81 -8.25
C ALA A 206 -1.45 -17.45 -8.03
N GLU A 207 -2.54 -17.18 -8.73
CA GLU A 207 -3.34 -15.96 -8.56
C GLU A 207 -3.99 -15.89 -7.17
N LEU A 208 -4.58 -16.99 -6.70
CA LEU A 208 -5.16 -17.07 -5.35
C LEU A 208 -4.13 -16.86 -4.25
N ARG A 209 -2.89 -17.35 -4.41
CA ARG A 209 -1.81 -17.08 -3.46
C ARG A 209 -1.43 -15.60 -3.41
N LYS A 210 -1.40 -14.91 -4.56
CA LYS A 210 -1.16 -13.46 -4.60
C LYS A 210 -2.27 -12.70 -3.87
N LEU A 211 -3.53 -13.07 -4.13
CA LEU A 211 -4.68 -12.46 -3.47
C LEU A 211 -4.68 -12.73 -1.97
N LEU A 212 -4.38 -13.95 -1.54
CA LEU A 212 -4.26 -14.31 -0.13
C LEU A 212 -3.18 -13.47 0.56
N ALA A 213 -2.00 -13.33 -0.05
CA ALA A 213 -0.94 -12.48 0.48
C ALA A 213 -1.37 -10.99 0.58
N ALA A 214 -2.14 -10.49 -0.39
CA ALA A 214 -2.71 -9.15 -0.34
C ALA A 214 -3.73 -8.98 0.79
N VAL A 215 -4.60 -9.97 1.01
CA VAL A 215 -5.57 -10.00 2.11
C VAL A 215 -4.87 -10.05 3.47
N GLU A 216 -3.83 -10.88 3.62
CA GLU A 216 -3.04 -10.95 4.85
C GLU A 216 -2.31 -9.64 5.14
N ASN A 217 -1.73 -9.01 4.11
CA ASN A 217 -1.10 -7.71 4.27
C ASN A 217 -2.12 -6.62 4.63
N ALA A 218 -3.29 -6.60 3.99
CA ALA A 218 -4.36 -5.66 4.30
C ALA A 218 -4.90 -5.86 5.73
N ALA A 219 -5.02 -7.11 6.19
CA ALA A 219 -5.39 -7.45 7.55
C ALA A 219 -4.38 -6.93 8.57
N ARG A 220 -3.08 -7.08 8.28
CA ARG A 220 -1.98 -6.59 9.13
C ARG A 220 -2.00 -5.05 9.21
N VAL A 221 -2.04 -4.37 8.05
CA VAL A 221 -2.05 -2.90 7.96
C VAL A 221 -3.33 -2.30 8.55
N GLY A 222 -4.45 -3.03 8.50
CA GLY A 222 -5.74 -2.60 9.04
C GLY A 222 -5.90 -2.73 10.54
N LYS A 223 -4.95 -3.36 11.26
CA LYS A 223 -4.99 -3.38 12.73
C LYS A 223 -4.89 -1.95 13.26
N PRO A 224 -5.61 -1.64 14.36
CA PRO A 224 -5.47 -0.34 15.02
C PRO A 224 -4.17 -0.26 15.80
N TRP A 225 -3.44 -1.36 15.98
CA TRP A 225 -2.20 -1.38 16.73
C TRP A 225 -1.04 -1.91 15.89
N HIS A 226 0.15 -1.48 16.28
CA HIS A 226 1.41 -1.88 15.65
C HIS A 226 2.50 -1.95 16.70
N VAL A 227 3.31 -3.00 16.65
CA VAL A 227 4.44 -3.18 17.57
C VAL A 227 5.71 -3.47 16.78
N THR A 228 6.75 -2.71 17.06
CA THR A 228 8.10 -2.92 16.54
C THR A 228 9.06 -3.13 17.70
N GLY A 229 9.92 -4.13 17.63
CA GLY A 229 10.99 -4.34 18.60
C GLY A 229 12.32 -4.45 17.88
N ALA A 230 13.36 -3.78 18.36
CA ALA A 230 14.72 -3.93 17.91
C ALA A 230 15.61 -4.29 19.09
N VAL A 231 16.43 -5.35 18.95
CA VAL A 231 17.43 -5.73 19.95
C VAL A 231 18.74 -6.04 19.27
N GLY A 232 19.85 -5.68 19.90
CA GLY A 232 21.14 -5.80 19.25
C GLY A 232 22.33 -5.53 20.14
N PHE A 233 23.50 -5.62 19.50
CA PHE A 233 24.78 -5.29 20.08
C PHE A 233 25.35 -4.08 19.38
N GLN A 234 26.00 -3.23 20.16
CA GLN A 234 26.69 -2.04 19.69
C GLN A 234 28.14 -2.09 20.18
N TYR A 235 29.05 -1.56 19.38
CA TYR A 235 30.36 -1.13 19.84
C TYR A 235 30.49 0.35 19.57
N ASP A 236 30.83 1.11 20.60
CA ASP A 236 31.11 2.53 20.54
C ASP A 236 32.59 2.74 20.83
N SER A 237 33.34 3.29 19.89
CA SER A 237 34.77 3.55 20.08
C SER A 237 35.08 4.68 21.06
N ASN A 238 34.08 5.49 21.42
CA ASN A 238 34.28 6.67 22.25
C ASN A 238 32.98 7.05 22.99
N VAL A 239 32.77 6.43 24.15
CA VAL A 239 31.55 6.56 24.96
C VAL A 239 31.45 7.96 25.57
N LEU A 240 30.24 8.49 25.71
CA LEU A 240 30.01 9.78 26.36
C LEU A 240 30.08 9.65 27.88
N GLN A 241 30.72 10.64 28.53
CA GLN A 241 30.77 10.70 30.00
C GLN A 241 29.41 11.02 30.63
N ASP A 242 28.59 11.81 29.94
CA ASP A 242 27.20 12.09 30.33
C ASP A 242 26.28 11.94 29.11
N SER A 243 25.63 10.79 29.00
CA SER A 243 24.89 10.40 27.79
C SER A 243 23.63 11.26 27.49
N LEU A 244 23.25 12.18 28.38
CA LEU A 244 22.09 13.06 28.21
C LEU A 244 22.46 14.54 28.11
N ASP A 245 23.71 14.92 28.35
CA ASP A 245 24.20 16.27 28.17
C ASP A 245 24.75 16.48 26.74
N GLU A 246 24.21 17.44 26.00
CA GLU A 246 24.72 17.81 24.67
C GLU A 246 26.14 18.40 24.69
N ALA A 247 26.64 18.86 25.85
CA ALA A 247 28.01 19.30 26.02
C ALA A 247 28.95 18.17 26.50
N ALA A 248 28.43 16.95 26.67
CA ALA A 248 29.20 15.83 27.18
C ALA A 248 30.41 15.55 26.30
N ARG A 249 31.56 15.43 26.96
CA ARG A 249 32.80 15.09 26.28
C ARG A 249 32.87 13.60 26.07
N ALA A 250 33.44 13.24 24.93
CA ALA A 250 33.81 11.87 24.62
C ALA A 250 34.88 11.42 25.65
N SER A 251 34.71 10.24 26.23
CA SER A 251 35.58 9.74 27.31
C SER A 251 36.99 9.41 26.83
N GLY A 252 37.16 9.22 25.52
CA GLY A 252 38.38 8.66 24.92
C GLY A 252 38.45 7.13 25.04
N GLU A 253 37.42 6.50 25.59
CA GLU A 253 37.37 5.06 25.86
C GLU A 253 36.21 4.41 25.09
N GLY A 254 36.49 3.27 24.46
CA GLY A 254 35.48 2.50 23.75
C GLY A 254 34.85 1.41 24.62
N ASP A 255 33.60 1.08 24.35
CA ASP A 255 32.87 0.01 25.04
C ASP A 255 31.85 -0.68 24.14
N GLY A 256 31.58 -1.95 24.45
CA GLY A 256 30.44 -2.66 23.89
C GLY A 256 29.18 -2.37 24.68
N ALA A 257 28.02 -2.46 24.03
CA ALA A 257 26.72 -2.29 24.66
C ALA A 257 25.68 -3.26 24.11
N PHE A 258 24.70 -3.57 24.96
CA PHE A 258 23.42 -4.10 24.53
C PHE A 258 22.47 -2.93 24.24
N VAL A 259 21.73 -3.02 23.13
CA VAL A 259 20.74 -2.01 22.74
C VAL A 259 19.38 -2.67 22.54
N ALA A 260 18.34 -2.05 23.09
CA ALA A 260 16.96 -2.44 22.89
C ALA A 260 16.09 -1.22 22.60
N ASN A 261 15.16 -1.37 21.65
CA ASN A 261 14.14 -0.39 21.36
C ASN A 261 12.80 -1.12 21.15
N VAL A 262 11.75 -0.73 21.86
CA VAL A 262 10.41 -1.29 21.66
C VAL A 262 9.44 -0.15 21.47
N THR A 263 8.76 -0.15 20.32
CA THR A 263 7.71 0.82 19.99
C THR A 263 6.38 0.10 19.88
N GLY A 264 5.38 0.57 20.61
CA GLY A 264 3.99 0.14 20.46
C GLY A 264 3.12 1.34 20.12
N SER A 265 2.11 1.16 19.27
CA SER A 265 1.13 2.20 18.96
C SER A 265 -0.28 1.64 18.87
N TYR A 266 -1.27 2.50 19.14
CA TYR A 266 -2.70 2.21 19.04
C TYR A 266 -3.45 3.43 18.49
N ASP A 267 -4.04 3.29 17.31
CA ASP A 267 -5.00 4.19 16.69
C ASP A 267 -6.35 4.04 17.41
N PHE A 268 -6.72 5.00 18.26
CA PHE A 268 -8.07 5.04 18.86
C PHE A 268 -9.12 5.58 17.88
N TYR A 269 -8.70 6.29 16.84
CA TYR A 269 -9.54 6.70 15.72
C TYR A 269 -8.78 6.59 14.40
N ARG A 270 -9.40 5.95 13.41
CA ARG A 270 -8.86 5.79 12.07
C ARG A 270 -9.96 5.70 11.02
N ASP A 271 -9.83 6.51 9.99
CA ASP A 271 -10.58 6.39 8.75
C ASP A 271 -9.64 6.51 7.54
N ASP A 272 -10.17 6.75 6.35
CA ASP A 272 -9.37 6.89 5.14
C ASP A 272 -8.54 8.19 5.11
N SER A 273 -8.86 9.18 5.95
CA SER A 273 -8.22 10.50 5.99
C SER A 273 -7.49 10.80 7.30
N TRP A 274 -7.84 10.20 8.42
CA TRP A 274 -7.30 10.54 9.73
C TRP A 274 -6.77 9.29 10.44
N ARG A 275 -5.67 9.50 11.17
CA ARG A 275 -5.19 8.59 12.19
C ARG A 275 -4.91 9.38 13.44
N VAL A 276 -5.51 8.98 14.55
CA VAL A 276 -5.30 9.59 15.84
C VAL A 276 -5.11 8.48 16.86
N GLY A 277 -4.01 8.55 17.61
CA GLY A 277 -3.55 7.44 18.41
C GLY A 277 -2.59 7.82 19.52
N ALA A 278 -2.20 6.81 20.27
CA ALA A 278 -1.15 6.87 21.26
C ALA A 278 -0.02 5.92 20.87
N ALA A 279 1.19 6.26 21.26
CA ALA A 279 2.37 5.42 21.10
C ALA A 279 3.17 5.38 22.41
N TYR A 280 4.03 4.39 22.52
CA TYR A 280 5.04 4.29 23.56
C TYR A 280 6.32 3.78 22.93
N ASN A 281 7.42 4.50 23.15
CA ASN A 281 8.76 4.04 22.79
C ASN A 281 9.58 3.81 24.07
N HIS A 282 10.08 2.58 24.22
CA HIS A 282 11.15 2.25 25.15
C HIS A 282 12.46 2.24 24.40
N TYR A 283 13.45 2.96 24.88
CA TYR A 283 14.83 2.88 24.39
C TYR A 283 15.76 2.53 25.53
N GLN A 284 16.72 1.66 25.29
CA GLN A 284 17.72 1.29 26.27
C GLN A 284 19.05 0.99 25.60
N VAL A 285 20.11 1.55 26.17
CA VAL A 285 21.51 1.17 25.91
C VAL A 285 22.17 0.84 27.24
N THR A 286 22.83 -0.31 27.30
CA THR A 286 23.52 -0.79 28.50
C THR A 286 24.92 -1.20 28.12
N TYR A 287 25.88 -0.35 28.48
CA TYR A 287 27.31 -0.55 28.29
C TYR A 287 27.85 -1.66 29.20
N PHE A 288 28.81 -2.43 28.71
CA PHE A 288 29.34 -3.60 29.42
C PHE A 288 30.35 -3.24 30.51
N THR A 289 31.10 -2.16 30.33
CA THR A 289 32.11 -1.70 31.27
C THR A 289 31.77 -0.32 31.85
N GLN A 290 31.30 0.62 31.02
CA GLN A 290 30.89 1.96 31.44
C GLN A 290 29.40 1.99 31.80
N SER A 291 28.98 1.19 32.79
CA SER A 291 27.56 0.99 33.14
C SER A 291 26.80 2.28 33.45
N ASP A 292 27.49 3.26 34.04
CA ASP A 292 26.88 4.53 34.46
C ASP A 292 26.53 5.43 33.26
N SER A 293 27.19 5.22 32.11
CA SER A 293 26.86 5.86 30.83
C SER A 293 25.65 5.23 30.13
N GLY A 294 25.09 4.12 30.65
CA GLY A 294 23.89 3.50 30.11
C GLY A 294 22.67 4.40 30.26
N VAL A 295 21.77 4.38 29.27
CA VAL A 295 20.55 5.21 29.24
C VAL A 295 19.33 4.34 29.04
N ILE A 296 18.27 4.63 29.79
CA ILE A 296 16.92 4.11 29.57
C ILE A 296 15.98 5.29 29.33
N GLY A 297 15.15 5.20 28.31
CA GLY A 297 14.13 6.21 27.99
C GLY A 297 12.75 5.58 27.87
N ALA A 298 11.78 6.13 28.60
CA ALA A 298 10.35 5.81 28.48
C ALA A 298 9.63 6.99 27.83
N ARG A 299 9.05 6.79 26.65
CA ARG A 299 8.56 7.89 25.81
C ARG A 299 7.13 7.64 25.32
N PRO A 300 6.10 7.82 26.17
CA PRO A 300 4.71 7.89 25.71
C PRO A 300 4.47 9.10 24.80
N ALA A 301 3.64 8.90 23.78
CA ALA A 301 3.28 9.92 22.81
C ALA A 301 1.80 9.86 22.43
N LEU A 302 1.27 11.00 22.01
CA LEU A 302 -0.01 11.14 21.33
C LEU A 302 0.23 11.71 19.95
N TYR A 303 -0.45 11.18 18.93
CA TYR A 303 -0.30 11.65 17.56
C TYR A 303 -1.63 11.84 16.86
N ALA A 304 -1.62 12.77 15.90
CA ALA A 304 -2.67 12.96 14.91
C ALA A 304 -2.02 13.14 13.53
N GLN A 305 -2.55 12.45 12.52
CA GLN A 305 -2.06 12.50 11.15
C GLN A 305 -3.24 12.56 10.17
N LEU A 306 -3.16 13.51 9.23
CA LEU A 306 -4.06 13.58 8.09
C LEU A 306 -3.42 12.86 6.90
N ASN A 307 -4.08 11.83 6.38
CA ASN A 307 -3.66 10.99 5.27
C ASN A 307 -4.37 11.39 3.96
N LYS A 308 -4.21 12.64 3.53
CA LYS A 308 -4.93 13.16 2.35
C LYS A 308 -4.00 13.69 1.27
N ALA A 309 -3.83 12.92 0.20
CA ALA A 309 -3.01 13.35 -0.94
C ALA A 309 -3.41 14.76 -1.45
N PRO A 310 -2.43 15.60 -1.85
CA PRO A 310 -0.99 15.35 -1.84
C PRO A 310 -0.29 15.71 -0.51
N PHE A 311 -1.03 16.17 0.51
CA PHE A 311 -0.47 16.71 1.76
C PHE A 311 -0.75 15.82 2.96
N TYR A 312 0.30 15.43 3.67
CA TYR A 312 0.20 14.55 4.82
C TYR A 312 0.76 15.25 6.08
N PRO A 313 0.02 16.24 6.63
CA PRO A 313 0.42 16.88 7.87
C PRO A 313 0.19 15.95 9.06
N GLY A 314 1.10 16.01 10.02
CA GLY A 314 1.04 15.30 11.29
C GLY A 314 1.50 16.17 12.44
N LEU A 315 1.03 15.82 13.63
CA LEU A 315 1.46 16.40 14.89
C LEU A 315 1.60 15.29 15.93
N GLU A 316 2.74 15.25 16.59
CA GLU A 316 2.99 14.37 17.73
C GLU A 316 3.35 15.21 18.96
N TYR A 317 2.80 14.84 20.11
CA TYR A 317 3.28 15.27 21.41
C TYR A 317 3.86 14.06 22.14
N GLN A 318 5.06 14.19 22.66
CA GLN A 318 5.77 13.14 23.37
C GLN A 318 6.23 13.67 24.72
N TYR A 319 6.05 12.86 25.76
CA TYR A 319 6.69 13.05 27.05
C TYR A 319 7.73 11.94 27.21
N SER A 320 8.98 12.31 27.46
CA SER A 320 10.09 11.37 27.62
C SER A 320 10.68 11.48 29.01
N HIS A 321 10.80 10.36 29.70
CA HIS A 321 11.54 10.27 30.96
C HIS A 321 12.81 9.44 30.75
N PHE A 322 13.94 9.96 31.21
CA PHE A 322 15.24 9.33 31.05
C PHE A 322 15.87 8.98 32.39
N TRP A 323 16.45 7.78 32.43
CA TRP A 323 17.37 7.34 33.46
C TRP A 323 18.76 7.15 32.86
N ALA A 324 19.81 7.55 33.59
CA ALA A 324 21.18 7.17 33.26
C ALA A 324 21.91 6.70 34.53
N GLY A 325 22.69 5.63 34.41
CA GLY A 325 23.37 5.01 35.56
C GLY A 325 22.42 4.51 36.67
N GLY A 326 21.13 4.32 36.35
CA GLY A 326 20.10 3.93 37.31
C GLY A 326 19.36 5.09 37.99
N ASP A 327 19.87 6.32 37.85
CA ASP A 327 19.24 7.52 38.41
C ASP A 327 18.34 8.21 37.40
N SER A 328 17.29 8.87 37.90
CA SER A 328 16.40 9.71 37.09
C SER A 328 17.14 10.99 36.69
N LYS A 329 17.22 11.27 35.38
CA LYS A 329 18.11 12.30 34.83
C LYS A 329 17.39 13.45 34.15
N ALA A 330 16.39 13.16 33.31
CA ALA A 330 15.71 14.21 32.56
C ALA A 330 14.27 13.85 32.25
N ASP A 331 13.43 14.88 32.25
CA ASP A 331 12.10 14.88 31.66
C ASP A 331 12.11 15.78 30.43
N VAL A 332 11.60 15.31 29.30
CA VAL A 332 11.55 16.08 28.06
C VAL A 332 10.14 16.10 27.51
N GLN A 333 9.60 17.29 27.27
CA GLN A 333 8.37 17.47 26.52
C GLN A 333 8.72 17.85 25.09
N THR A 334 8.15 17.13 24.12
CA THR A 334 8.49 17.28 22.70
C THR A 334 7.22 17.45 21.88
N VAL A 335 7.21 18.47 21.01
CA VAL A 335 6.15 18.67 20.01
C VAL A 335 6.76 18.57 18.61
N VAL A 336 6.22 17.66 17.79
CA VAL A 336 6.75 17.32 16.46
C VAL A 336 5.71 17.59 15.37
N PRO A 337 5.61 18.82 14.84
CA PRO A 337 4.87 19.06 13.61
C PRO A 337 5.65 18.46 12.43
N ASN A 338 4.95 17.76 11.54
CA ASN A 338 5.53 17.23 10.32
C ASN A 338 4.59 17.42 9.13
N LEU A 339 5.16 17.50 7.93
CA LEU A 339 4.43 17.58 6.68
C LEU A 339 5.18 16.80 5.60
N THR A 340 4.52 15.81 5.02
CA THR A 340 4.98 15.20 3.76
C THR A 340 4.16 15.74 2.61
N ILE A 341 4.82 16.14 1.53
CA ILE A 341 4.20 16.56 0.27
C ILE A 341 4.59 15.54 -0.79
N VAL A 342 3.61 14.94 -1.44
CA VAL A 342 3.81 14.04 -2.59
C VAL A 342 3.46 14.81 -3.85
N HIS A 343 4.47 15.20 -4.62
CA HIS A 343 4.28 15.98 -5.85
C HIS A 343 3.83 15.09 -7.00
N ASP A 344 4.53 13.97 -7.17
CA ASP A 344 4.26 12.94 -8.17
C ASP A 344 4.84 11.58 -7.71
N GLU A 345 4.97 10.62 -8.63
CA GLU A 345 5.51 9.29 -8.34
C GLU A 345 7.01 9.28 -7.95
N HIS A 346 7.76 10.34 -8.29
CA HIS A 346 9.19 10.51 -8.06
C HIS A 346 9.50 11.50 -6.94
N TRP A 347 8.84 12.66 -6.89
CA TRP A 347 9.24 13.75 -5.99
C TRP A 347 8.44 13.79 -4.70
N ARG A 348 9.15 13.91 -3.58
CA ARG A 348 8.57 14.10 -2.24
C ARG A 348 9.36 15.15 -1.46
N THR A 349 8.64 16.00 -0.75
CA THR A 349 9.22 16.93 0.23
C THR A 349 8.81 16.51 1.63
N TYR A 350 9.76 16.49 2.55
CA TYR A 350 9.54 16.23 3.96
C TYR A 350 9.95 17.44 4.78
N ILE A 351 9.02 17.99 5.55
CA ILE A 351 9.26 19.09 6.49
C ILE A 351 8.99 18.55 7.89
N ARG A 352 9.94 18.75 8.81
CA ARG A 352 9.81 18.32 10.20
C ARG A 352 10.29 19.42 11.12
N GLY A 353 9.43 19.81 12.06
CA GLY A 353 9.81 20.61 13.21
C GLY A 353 9.89 19.74 14.46
N GLU A 354 10.66 20.18 15.44
CA GLU A 354 10.71 19.59 16.77
C GLU A 354 10.94 20.71 17.78
N ALA A 355 10.09 20.81 18.78
CA ALA A 355 10.25 21.73 19.91
C ALA A 355 10.38 20.90 21.19
N ASN A 356 11.55 20.98 21.83
CA ASN A 356 11.87 20.26 23.05
C ASN A 356 11.95 21.24 24.23
N TRP A 357 11.32 20.90 25.34
CA TRP A 357 11.55 21.51 26.64
C TRP A 357 12.19 20.45 27.53
N ARG A 358 13.47 20.61 27.87
CA ARG A 358 14.23 19.64 28.65
C ARG A 358 14.38 20.13 30.08
N PHE A 359 14.00 19.25 31.01
CA PHE A 359 14.05 19.49 32.44
C PHE A 359 15.02 18.48 33.06
N PHE A 360 16.21 18.94 33.42
CA PHE A 360 17.25 18.09 33.97
C PHE A 360 17.12 18.01 35.50
N ARG A 361 17.54 16.88 36.07
CA ARG A 361 17.41 16.59 37.51
C ARG A 361 18.75 16.61 38.25
N ASP A 362 19.82 17.00 37.56
CA ASP A 362 21.14 17.20 38.13
C ASP A 362 21.59 18.67 37.97
N VAL A 363 22.89 18.92 37.94
CA VAL A 363 23.46 20.26 37.81
C VAL A 363 23.35 20.83 36.39
N THR A 364 22.87 20.04 35.44
CA THR A 364 22.67 20.49 34.06
C THR A 364 21.51 21.49 33.99
N PRO A 365 21.68 22.67 33.38
CA PRO A 365 20.60 23.63 33.24
C PRO A 365 19.48 23.16 32.31
N ASP A 366 18.24 23.52 32.63
CA ASP A 366 17.08 23.35 31.75
C ASP A 366 17.21 24.21 30.48
N ASP A 367 16.68 23.71 29.37
CA ASP A 367 16.77 24.39 28.08
C ASP A 367 15.57 24.12 27.16
N ARG A 368 15.59 24.81 26.01
CA ARG A 368 14.60 24.68 24.96
C ARG A 368 15.28 24.57 23.61
N VAL A 369 15.09 23.44 22.94
CA VAL A 369 15.69 23.20 21.63
C VAL A 369 14.62 23.13 20.56
N TYR A 370 14.77 23.97 19.53
CA TYR A 370 13.90 24.03 18.37
C TYR A 370 14.66 23.58 17.13
N ASN A 371 14.18 22.53 16.47
CA ASN A 371 14.71 22.04 15.21
C ASN A 371 13.68 22.27 14.10
N ILE A 372 14.14 22.67 12.92
CA ILE A 372 13.33 22.65 11.70
C ILE A 372 14.17 22.15 10.53
N GLY A 373 13.66 21.15 9.82
CA GLY A 373 14.32 20.57 8.66
C GLY A 373 13.39 20.46 7.47
N ILE A 374 13.96 20.63 6.28
CA ILE A 374 13.32 20.33 4.99
C ILE A 374 14.22 19.35 4.23
N THR A 375 13.64 18.30 3.66
CA THR A 375 14.35 17.29 2.87
C THR A 375 13.58 17.03 1.59
N GLU A 376 14.25 17.19 0.46
CA GLU A 376 13.77 16.79 -0.86
C GLU A 376 14.25 15.37 -1.17
N MET A 377 13.35 14.55 -1.68
CA MET A 377 13.63 13.16 -2.04
C MET A 377 13.19 12.89 -3.48
N TYR A 378 14.10 12.30 -4.25
CA TYR A 378 13.81 11.79 -5.59
C TYR A 378 13.79 10.26 -5.57
N MET A 379 12.58 9.71 -5.70
CA MET A 379 12.27 8.28 -5.66
C MET A 379 12.53 7.64 -7.02
N MET A 380 13.05 6.42 -7.00
CA MET A 380 13.37 5.61 -8.17
C MET A 380 12.98 4.15 -7.92
N LYS A 381 12.92 3.33 -8.97
CA LYS A 381 12.59 1.89 -8.88
C LYS A 381 11.28 1.62 -8.11
N GLY A 382 10.22 2.37 -8.41
CA GLY A 382 8.91 2.22 -7.74
C GLY A 382 8.98 2.48 -6.23
N GLY A 383 9.82 3.42 -5.81
CA GLY A 383 10.00 3.82 -4.41
C GLY A 383 11.04 3.02 -3.63
N LYS A 384 11.67 1.99 -4.24
CA LYS A 384 12.67 1.14 -3.57
C LYS A 384 14.06 1.81 -3.47
N ALA A 385 14.37 2.74 -4.35
CA ALA A 385 15.60 3.52 -4.32
C ALA A 385 15.26 5.01 -4.22
N HIS A 386 16.13 5.81 -3.60
CA HIS A 386 15.98 7.27 -3.62
C HIS A 386 17.31 7.96 -3.38
N ILE A 387 17.41 9.21 -3.82
CA ILE A 387 18.41 10.17 -3.34
C ILE A 387 17.69 11.24 -2.52
N ARG A 388 18.37 11.81 -1.53
CA ARG A 388 17.83 12.87 -0.68
C ARG A 388 18.85 13.97 -0.43
N ALA A 389 18.35 15.20 -0.36
CA ALA A 389 19.11 16.36 0.05
C ALA A 389 18.23 17.19 0.98
N GLY A 390 18.80 17.71 2.06
CA GLY A 390 18.04 18.45 3.04
C GLY A 390 18.85 19.51 3.75
N TYR A 391 18.13 20.40 4.41
CA TYR A 391 18.67 21.44 5.26
C TYR A 391 17.99 21.35 6.62
N LEU A 392 18.78 21.50 7.68
CA LEU A 392 18.36 21.49 9.08
C LEU A 392 18.83 22.79 9.74
N MET A 393 18.00 23.34 10.59
CA MET A 393 18.38 24.43 11.50
C MET A 393 17.97 24.05 12.92
N THR A 394 18.86 24.33 13.87
CA THR A 394 18.60 24.17 15.30
C THR A 394 18.80 25.50 16.00
N LEU A 395 17.91 25.83 16.91
CA LEU A 395 18.04 26.93 17.85
C LEU A 395 17.95 26.35 19.25
N ASP A 396 19.00 26.55 20.03
CA ASP A 396 19.04 26.23 21.46
C ASP A 396 18.87 27.52 22.26
N ASP A 397 17.69 27.68 22.86
CA ASP A 397 17.29 28.81 23.70
C ASP A 397 17.35 28.40 25.18
N LEU A 398 18.42 28.80 25.84
CA LEU A 398 18.65 28.48 27.25
C LEU A 398 17.79 29.34 28.17
N VAL A 399 17.25 28.70 29.23
CA VAL A 399 16.48 29.41 30.25
C VAL A 399 17.38 30.01 31.34
N ASP A 400 18.64 29.56 31.46
CA ASP A 400 19.62 29.98 32.47
C ASP A 400 20.95 30.48 31.87
N SER A 401 21.62 31.39 32.58
CA SER A 401 22.82 32.14 32.17
C SER A 401 24.16 31.42 32.33
N GLU A 402 24.17 30.19 32.84
CA GLU A 402 25.40 29.43 33.14
C GLU A 402 25.93 28.56 31.97
N ARG A 403 25.15 28.42 30.88
CA ARG A 403 25.56 27.77 29.61
C ARG A 403 25.37 28.71 28.42
N THR A 404 25.87 28.28 27.27
CA THR A 404 25.81 29.03 26.00
C THR A 404 24.81 28.39 25.06
N GLY A 405 23.81 29.15 24.65
CA GLY A 405 22.92 28.74 23.56
C GLY A 405 23.70 28.67 22.26
N TYR A 406 23.09 28.04 21.25
CA TYR A 406 23.67 27.97 19.93
C TYR A 406 22.63 28.02 18.82
N VAL A 407 23.10 28.45 17.65
CA VAL A 407 22.39 28.26 16.39
C VAL A 407 23.19 27.28 15.55
N SER A 408 22.50 26.27 15.02
CA SER A 408 23.09 25.28 14.11
C SER A 408 22.48 25.38 12.73
N HIS A 409 23.32 25.21 11.72
CA HIS A 409 22.94 25.04 10.32
C HIS A 409 23.50 23.72 9.81
N GLY A 410 22.66 22.90 9.20
CA GLY A 410 23.01 21.55 8.76
C GLY A 410 22.62 21.28 7.31
N GLY A 411 23.52 20.64 6.55
CA GLY A 411 23.23 20.08 5.24
C GLY A 411 23.21 18.54 5.30
N LEU A 412 22.12 17.92 4.83
CA LEU A 412 21.97 16.47 4.72
C LEU A 412 22.05 16.06 3.25
N VAL A 413 22.81 15.02 2.94
CA VAL A 413 22.74 14.31 1.65
C VAL A 413 22.74 12.81 1.88
N GLY A 414 22.06 12.06 1.03
CA GLY A 414 22.08 10.60 1.13
C GLY A 414 21.40 9.89 -0.03
N PHE A 415 21.54 8.57 -0.03
CA PHE A 415 20.84 7.71 -0.96
C PHE A 415 20.50 6.37 -0.31
N GLN A 416 19.46 5.74 -0.85
CA GLN A 416 19.13 4.34 -0.60
C GLN A 416 19.07 3.58 -1.91
N TYR A 417 19.62 2.38 -1.94
CA TYR A 417 19.59 1.53 -3.13
C TYR A 417 19.39 0.03 -2.78
N PRO A 418 18.53 -0.69 -3.51
CA PRO A 418 18.41 -2.14 -3.38
C PRO A 418 19.63 -2.83 -3.98
N VAL A 419 20.29 -3.70 -3.22
CA VAL A 419 21.56 -4.32 -3.62
C VAL A 419 21.38 -5.78 -4.03
N TYR A 420 20.83 -6.63 -3.16
CA TYR A 420 20.64 -8.06 -3.43
C TYR A 420 19.33 -8.57 -2.81
N ARG A 421 18.50 -9.23 -3.62
CA ARG A 421 17.15 -9.65 -3.23
C ARG A 421 16.36 -8.48 -2.64
N GLU A 422 15.96 -8.57 -1.37
CA GLU A 422 15.23 -7.55 -0.62
C GLU A 422 16.15 -6.79 0.37
N TRP A 423 17.47 -6.85 0.18
CA TRP A 423 18.44 -6.07 0.95
C TRP A 423 18.66 -4.68 0.36
N PHE A 424 18.82 -3.71 1.26
CA PHE A 424 19.04 -2.30 0.94
C PHE A 424 20.31 -1.80 1.62
N VAL A 425 21.05 -0.96 0.91
CA VAL A 425 22.04 -0.07 1.50
C VAL A 425 21.49 1.35 1.54
N ASP A 426 21.66 2.03 2.66
CA ASP A 426 21.43 3.45 2.82
C ASP A 426 22.73 4.12 3.29
N VAL A 427 23.12 5.19 2.62
CA VAL A 427 24.30 6.00 2.99
C VAL A 427 23.86 7.44 3.09
N SER A 428 24.21 8.11 4.20
CA SER A 428 24.02 9.55 4.32
C SER A 428 25.13 10.26 5.07
N GLY A 429 25.33 11.52 4.70
CA GLY A 429 26.19 12.47 5.38
C GLY A 429 25.38 13.65 5.88
N LEU A 430 25.58 14.04 7.14
CA LEU A 430 25.11 15.29 7.71
C LEU A 430 26.32 16.16 8.05
N PHE A 431 26.31 17.42 7.63
CA PHE A 431 27.35 18.40 7.90
C PHE A 431 26.72 19.57 8.65
N MET A 432 27.17 19.84 9.87
CA MET A 432 26.63 20.88 10.73
C MET A 432 27.69 21.92 11.09
N TRP A 433 27.25 23.17 11.16
CA TRP A 433 27.98 24.30 11.73
C TRP A 433 27.19 24.81 12.93
N ARG A 434 27.80 24.83 14.12
CA ARG A 434 27.20 25.34 15.35
C ARG A 434 27.94 26.60 15.79
N ASP A 435 27.20 27.69 15.94
CA ASP A 435 27.70 28.95 16.49
C ASP A 435 27.15 29.11 17.92
N TYR A 436 28.04 29.11 18.90
CA TYR A 436 27.73 29.31 20.32
C TYR A 436 28.00 30.76 20.73
N ASP A 437 27.14 31.31 21.58
CA ASP A 437 27.23 32.72 22.03
C ASP A 437 28.53 33.03 22.78
N PHE A 438 28.99 32.12 23.65
CA PHE A 438 30.29 32.19 24.33
C PHE A 438 30.76 30.76 24.70
N ASP A 439 31.75 30.60 25.60
CA ASP A 439 32.13 29.30 26.16
C ASP A 439 32.45 29.44 27.65
N PRO A 440 31.64 28.89 28.59
CA PRO A 440 31.86 29.08 30.02
C PRO A 440 33.13 28.39 30.54
N VAL A 441 33.65 27.38 29.84
CA VAL A 441 34.89 26.69 30.20
C VAL A 441 36.12 27.56 29.93
N ILE A 442 36.01 28.53 29.03
CA ILE A 442 37.16 29.29 28.50
C ILE A 442 37.01 30.79 28.70
N SER A 443 35.88 31.38 28.29
CA SER A 443 35.57 32.79 28.46
C SER A 443 34.11 33.08 28.19
N LEU A 444 33.49 33.88 29.07
CA LEU A 444 32.15 34.45 28.89
C LEU A 444 32.05 35.46 27.72
N THR A 445 33.14 35.72 27.00
CA THR A 445 33.19 36.69 25.88
C THR A 445 33.66 36.10 24.56
N ARG A 446 34.25 34.89 24.57
CA ARG A 446 34.78 34.27 23.35
C ARG A 446 33.73 33.33 22.77
N THR A 447 33.28 33.62 21.57
CA THR A 447 32.37 32.76 20.80
C THR A 447 33.05 31.45 20.42
N ARG A 448 32.36 30.32 20.60
CA ARG A 448 32.78 28.99 20.14
C ARG A 448 32.07 28.65 18.83
N LYS A 449 32.79 28.04 17.90
CA LYS A 449 32.28 27.57 16.62
C LYS A 449 32.73 26.15 16.38
N ASP A 450 31.76 25.28 16.16
CA ASP A 450 32.00 23.87 15.94
C ASP A 450 31.51 23.46 14.56
N THR A 451 32.24 22.52 13.96
CA THR A 451 31.79 21.80 12.78
C THR A 451 31.69 20.32 13.12
N GLU A 452 30.50 19.76 12.96
CA GLU A 452 30.24 18.35 13.20
C GLU A 452 29.85 17.69 11.88
N GLN A 453 30.34 16.49 11.66
CA GLN A 453 29.96 15.69 10.52
C GLN A 453 29.61 14.27 10.97
N ASP A 454 28.55 13.74 10.38
CA ASP A 454 28.05 12.40 10.66
C ASP A 454 27.88 11.62 9.35
N LEU A 455 28.61 10.52 9.22
CA LEU A 455 28.48 9.54 8.15
C LEU A 455 27.73 8.31 8.67
N ASN A 456 26.57 8.04 8.07
CA ASN A 456 25.77 6.85 8.35
C ASN A 456 25.80 5.88 7.16
N VAL A 457 26.05 4.61 7.43
CA VAL A 457 25.95 3.50 6.47
C VAL A 457 25.10 2.39 7.09
N LEU A 458 23.91 2.16 6.54
CA LEU A 458 22.97 1.14 6.96
C LEU A 458 22.83 0.06 5.89
N LEU A 459 23.09 -1.18 6.25
CA LEU A 459 22.73 -2.36 5.46
C LEU A 459 21.59 -3.09 6.17
N ARG A 460 20.44 -3.24 5.50
CA ARG A 460 19.27 -3.92 6.06
C ARG A 460 18.64 -4.91 5.12
N GLY A 461 18.05 -5.98 5.65
CA GLY A 461 17.31 -6.95 4.86
C GLY A 461 16.49 -7.93 5.69
N PRO A 462 15.47 -8.58 5.09
CA PRO A 462 14.59 -9.49 5.80
C PRO A 462 15.25 -10.85 6.06
N ILE A 463 14.95 -11.42 7.23
CA ILE A 463 15.18 -12.83 7.56
C ILE A 463 13.88 -13.62 7.35
N THR A 464 12.76 -13.06 7.81
CA THR A 464 11.40 -13.58 7.60
C THR A 464 10.48 -12.41 7.23
N SER A 465 9.17 -12.66 7.05
CA SER A 465 8.20 -11.60 6.74
C SER A 465 8.08 -10.52 7.82
N ASN A 466 8.44 -10.85 9.07
CA ASN A 466 8.26 -10.00 10.25
C ASN A 466 9.58 -9.76 11.00
N LEU A 467 10.71 -10.28 10.51
CA LEU A 467 12.01 -10.19 11.16
C LEU A 467 13.06 -9.72 10.15
N GLN A 468 13.83 -8.71 10.53
CA GLN A 468 14.82 -8.04 9.70
C GLN A 468 16.16 -7.97 10.43
N MET A 469 17.26 -8.02 9.68
CA MET A 469 18.61 -7.79 10.17
C MET A 469 19.07 -6.42 9.72
N ASN A 470 19.73 -5.68 10.61
CA ASN A 470 20.29 -4.36 10.33
C ASN A 470 21.73 -4.29 10.82
N PHE A 471 22.61 -3.77 9.97
CA PHE A 471 23.99 -3.39 10.30
C PHE A 471 24.14 -1.90 10.06
N LEU A 472 24.36 -1.14 11.11
CA LEU A 472 24.58 0.29 11.07
C LEU A 472 26.03 0.58 11.43
N PHE A 473 26.68 1.38 10.60
CA PHE A 473 27.94 2.04 10.91
C PHE A 473 27.69 3.54 10.93
N GLN A 474 28.07 4.18 12.02
CA GLN A 474 28.03 5.63 12.19
C GLN A 474 29.44 6.13 12.49
N TYR A 475 29.86 7.20 11.82
CA TYR A 475 31.12 7.86 12.10
C TYR A 475 30.89 9.35 12.28
N ILE A 476 31.11 9.82 13.51
CA ILE A 476 30.91 11.21 13.92
C ILE A 476 32.27 11.83 14.17
N TRP A 477 32.45 13.04 13.67
CA TRP A 477 33.61 13.85 14.01
C TRP A 477 33.23 15.31 14.22
N ASN A 478 33.81 15.89 15.27
CA ASN A 478 33.61 17.29 15.64
C ASN A 478 34.96 18.00 15.75
N ASP A 479 35.02 19.21 15.23
CA ASP A 479 36.16 20.11 15.34
C ASP A 479 35.67 21.48 15.83
N SER A 480 36.39 22.12 16.74
CA SER A 480 36.06 23.44 17.28
C SER A 480 37.16 24.47 16.99
N ASN A 481 36.78 25.75 16.93
CA ASN A 481 37.73 26.87 16.86
C ASN A 481 38.39 27.21 18.21
N ILE A 482 38.08 26.41 19.24
CA ILE A 482 38.59 26.55 20.58
C ILE A 482 39.93 25.82 20.71
N VAL A 483 40.90 26.49 21.34
CA VAL A 483 42.22 25.94 21.63
C VAL A 483 42.58 26.23 23.08
N LYS A 484 42.89 25.18 23.85
CA LYS A 484 43.36 25.25 25.22
C LYS A 484 44.87 24.97 25.28
N MET A 485 45.59 25.76 26.06
CA MET A 485 47.01 25.54 26.33
C MET A 485 47.16 24.48 27.43
N GLY A 486 47.76 23.34 27.11
CA GLY A 486 48.21 22.35 28.08
C GLY A 486 49.63 22.64 28.57
N ASN A 487 50.16 21.79 29.47
CA ASN A 487 51.48 21.98 30.06
C ASN A 487 52.64 21.99 29.04
N ASN A 488 52.46 21.37 27.85
CA ASN A 488 53.49 21.33 26.78
C ASN A 488 52.94 21.50 25.35
N GLU A 489 51.62 21.43 25.11
CA GLU A 489 51.01 21.53 23.77
C GLU A 489 49.61 22.15 23.83
N SER A 490 49.18 22.78 22.74
CA SER A 490 47.83 23.31 22.58
C SER A 490 46.90 22.27 21.97
N PHE A 491 45.69 22.10 22.51
CA PHE A 491 44.70 21.13 22.01
C PHE A 491 43.28 21.72 21.99
N ASP A 492 42.42 21.16 21.14
CA ASP A 492 40.98 21.48 21.11
C ASP A 492 40.23 20.52 22.06
N PRO A 493 39.62 21.00 23.16
CA PRO A 493 38.91 20.18 24.13
C PRO A 493 37.55 19.64 23.66
N TYR A 494 37.04 20.12 22.52
CA TYR A 494 35.79 19.66 21.90
C TYR A 494 36.04 18.80 20.67
N ASN A 495 37.31 18.57 20.33
CA ASN A 495 37.69 17.66 19.27
C ASN A 495 37.39 16.23 19.68
N TYR A 496 36.58 15.53 18.88
CA TYR A 496 36.44 14.08 19.04
C TYR A 496 36.17 13.40 17.70
N ARG A 497 36.46 12.10 17.71
CA ARG A 497 36.12 11.14 16.67
C ARG A 497 35.41 9.97 17.34
N ARG A 498 34.33 9.49 16.76
CA ARG A 498 33.51 8.41 17.32
C ARG A 498 32.96 7.53 16.21
N ALA A 499 33.37 6.27 16.19
CA ALA A 499 32.82 5.21 15.37
C ALA A 499 31.87 4.34 16.19
N ILE A 500 30.67 4.12 15.69
CA ILE A 500 29.65 3.26 16.29
C ILE A 500 29.28 2.17 15.29
N PHE A 501 29.35 0.92 15.73
CA PHE A 501 28.93 -0.25 14.96
C PHE A 501 27.78 -0.92 15.68
N THR A 502 26.62 -0.99 15.05
CA THR A 502 25.42 -1.59 15.64
C THR A 502 24.90 -2.71 14.75
N CYS A 503 24.66 -3.88 15.34
CA CYS A 503 23.96 -4.99 14.72
C CYS A 503 22.69 -5.27 15.51
N PHE A 504 21.53 -5.12 14.88
CA PHE A 504 20.24 -5.36 15.55
C PHE A 504 19.24 -6.12 14.67
N LEU A 505 18.48 -6.98 15.35
CA LEU A 505 17.32 -7.66 14.80
C LEU A 505 16.09 -6.79 15.05
N THR A 506 15.33 -6.49 14.02
CA THR A 506 14.05 -5.77 14.12
C THR A 506 12.90 -6.70 13.83
N PHE A 507 11.96 -6.79 14.75
CA PHE A 507 10.69 -7.48 14.64
C PHE A 507 9.55 -6.48 14.43
N ASP A 508 8.62 -6.78 13.54
CA ASP A 508 7.50 -5.93 13.13
C ASP A 508 6.19 -6.73 13.12
N TYR A 509 5.15 -6.27 13.84
CA TYR A 509 3.89 -7.01 14.03
C TYR A 509 2.59 -6.19 14.07
#